data_AF-A0A954SD75-F1
#
_entry.id   AF-A0A954SD75-F1
#
_cell.length_a   1.000
_cell.length_b   1.000
_cell.length_c   1.000
_cell.angle_alpha   90.00
_cell.angle_beta   90.00
_cell.angle_gamma   90.00
#
_symmetry.space_group_name_H-M   'P 1'
#
loop_
_entity.id
_entity.type
_entity.pdbx_description
1 polymer ?
#
loop_
_entity_poly.entity_id
_entity_poly.type
_entity_poly.pdbx_seq_one_letter_code
_entity_poly.pdbx_strand_id
1 'polypeptide(L)'
;MSAPAPQAPAPASPRHPGWLRRHGMTMLTTAIVLALFATSSNWWPLLSSRLDAVVEANKVAVPDAHGHGHGADEHDHDHGTTAKVESLELPLQARRNLGLTDEFLKPVALSTYRHSITVPAVVVARPGRTTLKVSTPLTGVITHVHAVTGEAVQPGTLLFE
;
A
#
# COMPACT_ATOMS: atom_id res chain seq x y z
N MET A 1 -56.82 -6.82 70.02
CA MET A 1 -56.98 -7.54 68.74
C MET A 1 -58.06 -6.83 67.94
N SER A 2 -57.70 -6.12 66.88
CA SER A 2 -58.61 -5.59 65.86
C SER A 2 -57.82 -5.34 64.56
N ALA A 3 -58.43 -5.68 63.43
CA ALA A 3 -57.84 -5.95 62.12
C ALA A 3 -57.17 -4.74 61.40
N PRO A 4 -56.29 -4.99 60.40
CA PRO A 4 -55.64 -3.94 59.62
C PRO A 4 -56.55 -3.39 58.49
N ALA A 5 -56.47 -2.07 58.26
CA ALA A 5 -57.17 -1.36 57.17
C ALA A 5 -56.23 -1.07 55.98
N PRO A 6 -56.76 -0.91 54.75
CA PRO A 6 -56.02 -1.07 53.49
C PRO A 6 -55.23 0.16 53.03
N GLN A 7 -54.23 -0.13 52.18
CA GLN A 7 -53.19 0.75 51.65
C GLN A 7 -53.69 1.76 50.60
N ALA A 8 -53.14 2.98 50.60
CA ALA A 8 -53.36 4.01 49.57
C ALA A 8 -52.15 4.12 48.60
N PRO A 9 -52.37 4.33 47.28
CA PRO A 9 -51.31 4.32 46.26
C PRO A 9 -50.56 5.66 46.10
N ALA A 10 -49.30 5.58 45.69
CA ALA A 10 -48.36 6.70 45.46
C ALA A 10 -48.74 7.57 44.23
N PRO A 11 -48.36 8.87 44.18
CA PRO A 11 -48.70 9.77 43.09
C PRO A 11 -47.86 9.54 41.83
N ALA A 12 -48.51 9.64 40.66
CA ALA A 12 -47.90 9.46 39.34
C ALA A 12 -47.16 10.72 38.83
N SER A 13 -45.97 10.53 38.28
CA SER A 13 -45.15 11.59 37.64
C SER A 13 -45.66 11.99 36.26
N PRO A 14 -45.63 13.28 35.87
CA PRO A 14 -46.09 13.73 34.56
C PRO A 14 -45.10 13.35 33.44
N ARG A 15 -45.58 12.63 32.42
CA ARG A 15 -44.82 12.31 31.20
C ARG A 15 -44.94 13.48 30.22
N HIS A 16 -43.85 14.22 30.01
CA HIS A 16 -43.80 15.29 29.01
C HIS A 16 -43.65 14.69 27.58
N PRO A 17 -44.43 15.12 26.57
CA PRO A 17 -44.34 14.56 25.22
C PRO A 17 -43.11 15.09 24.46
N GLY A 18 -42.05 14.29 24.37
CA GLY A 18 -40.78 14.63 23.69
C GLY A 18 -40.83 14.67 22.15
N TRP A 19 -41.99 14.37 21.54
CA TRP A 19 -42.15 14.36 20.07
C TRP A 19 -42.17 15.77 19.47
N LEU A 20 -42.70 16.76 20.19
CA LEU A 20 -42.80 18.16 19.74
C LEU A 20 -41.42 18.85 19.61
N ARG A 21 -40.43 18.42 20.40
CA ARG A 21 -39.06 19.00 20.38
C ARG A 21 -38.24 18.54 19.17
N ARG A 22 -38.48 17.32 18.65
CA ARG A 22 -37.75 16.79 17.48
C ARG A 22 -38.23 17.45 16.19
N HIS A 23 -39.55 17.63 16.01
CA HIS A 23 -40.10 18.31 14.84
C HIS A 23 -39.86 19.82 14.86
N GLY A 24 -39.87 20.43 16.04
CA GLY A 24 -39.46 21.84 16.20
C GLY A 24 -38.02 22.08 15.76
N MET A 25 -37.10 21.17 16.08
CA MET A 25 -35.69 21.29 15.69
C MET A 25 -35.49 21.13 14.18
N THR A 26 -36.19 20.20 13.52
CA THR A 26 -36.08 19.99 12.07
C THR A 26 -36.70 21.14 11.28
N MET A 27 -37.81 21.71 11.75
CA MET A 27 -38.38 22.93 11.16
C MET A 27 -37.44 24.12 11.31
N LEU A 28 -36.78 24.26 12.47
CA LEU A 28 -35.81 25.32 12.72
C LEU A 28 -34.57 25.19 11.83
N THR A 29 -33.98 23.99 11.69
CA THR A 29 -32.81 23.81 10.82
C THR A 29 -33.16 24.06 9.36
N THR A 30 -34.33 23.60 8.90
CA THR A 30 -34.79 23.84 7.53
C THR A 30 -35.02 25.33 7.27
N ALA A 31 -35.61 26.05 8.22
CA ALA A 31 -35.79 27.50 8.15
C ALA A 31 -34.45 28.25 8.12
N ILE A 32 -33.46 27.82 8.90
CA ILE A 32 -32.11 28.40 8.90
C ILE A 32 -31.42 28.18 7.55
N VAL A 33 -31.51 26.98 6.98
CA VAL A 33 -30.93 26.68 5.65
C VAL A 33 -31.58 27.54 4.56
N LEU A 34 -32.91 27.68 4.58
CA LEU A 34 -33.63 28.55 3.65
C LEU A 34 -33.25 30.03 3.82
N ALA A 35 -33.08 30.51 5.05
CA ALA A 35 -32.65 31.87 5.33
C ALA A 35 -31.20 32.13 4.88
N LEU A 36 -30.29 31.18 5.10
CA LEU A 36 -28.91 31.23 4.62
C LEU A 36 -28.85 31.23 3.09
N PHE A 37 -29.71 30.43 2.43
CA PHE A 37 -29.83 30.40 0.97
C PHE A 37 -30.38 31.71 0.41
N ALA A 38 -31.44 32.26 1.00
CA ALA A 38 -32.02 33.54 0.56
C ALA A 38 -31.08 34.74 0.79
N THR A 39 -30.29 34.70 1.87
CA THR A 39 -29.32 35.78 2.20
C THR A 39 -27.98 35.57 1.50
N SER A 40 -27.80 34.46 0.76
CA SER A 40 -26.55 34.12 0.07
C SER A 40 -26.05 35.23 -0.86
N SER A 41 -26.95 35.94 -1.54
CA SER A 41 -26.58 37.05 -2.44
C SER A 41 -25.76 38.14 -1.75
N ASN A 42 -25.96 38.36 -0.45
CA ASN A 42 -25.32 39.46 0.28
C ASN A 42 -23.97 39.09 0.89
N TRP A 43 -23.73 37.82 1.23
CA TRP A 43 -22.47 37.38 1.84
C TRP A 43 -21.56 36.62 0.86
N TRP A 44 -22.10 36.09 -0.24
CA TRP A 44 -21.34 35.37 -1.26
C TRP A 44 -20.19 36.18 -1.89
N PRO A 45 -20.37 37.45 -2.34
CA PRO A 45 -19.27 38.21 -2.95
C PRO A 45 -18.13 38.52 -1.97
N LEU A 46 -18.45 38.72 -0.69
CA LEU A 46 -17.43 38.94 0.34
C LEU A 46 -16.68 37.65 0.68
N LEU A 47 -17.35 36.50 0.64
CA LEU A 47 -16.73 35.21 0.86
C LEU A 47 -15.88 34.77 -0.34
N SER A 48 -16.37 34.97 -1.57
CA SER A 48 -15.66 34.58 -2.79
C SER A 48 -14.37 35.38 -2.94
N SER A 49 -14.37 36.68 -2.67
CA SER A 49 -13.13 37.49 -2.72
C SER A 49 -12.06 37.03 -1.72
N ARG A 50 -12.45 36.52 -0.55
CA ARG A 50 -11.50 35.92 0.40
C ARG A 50 -11.02 34.55 -0.02
N LEU A 51 -11.87 33.75 -0.64
CA LEU A 51 -11.49 32.46 -1.23
C LEU A 51 -10.51 32.66 -2.37
N ASP A 52 -10.79 33.59 -3.28
CA ASP A 52 -9.93 33.96 -4.40
C ASP A 52 -8.58 34.48 -3.92
N ALA A 53 -8.54 35.30 -2.87
CA ALA A 53 -7.29 35.76 -2.27
C ALA A 53 -6.43 34.62 -1.68
N VAL A 54 -7.04 33.60 -1.08
CA VAL A 54 -6.33 32.42 -0.57
C VAL A 54 -5.85 31.52 -1.70
N VAL A 55 -6.67 31.36 -2.74
CA VAL A 55 -6.29 30.60 -3.95
C VAL A 55 -5.14 31.30 -4.66
N GLU A 56 -5.20 32.62 -4.83
CA GLU A 56 -4.15 33.40 -5.48
C GLU A 56 -2.86 33.44 -4.65
N ALA A 57 -2.96 33.58 -3.32
CA ALA A 57 -1.80 33.49 -2.43
C ALA A 57 -1.13 32.10 -2.44
N ASN A 58 -1.87 31.06 -2.84
CA ASN A 58 -1.38 29.69 -2.93
C ASN A 58 -1.07 29.25 -4.37
N LYS A 59 -1.34 30.09 -5.37
CA LYS A 59 -0.82 29.88 -6.73
C LYS A 59 0.67 30.19 -6.69
N VAL A 60 1.47 29.14 -6.80
CA VAL A 60 2.88 29.27 -7.18
C VAL A 60 2.89 29.95 -8.54
N ALA A 61 3.54 31.11 -8.65
CA ALA A 61 3.72 31.80 -9.91
C ALA A 61 4.52 30.89 -10.85
N VAL A 62 3.81 30.16 -11.71
CA VAL A 62 4.37 29.60 -12.92
C VAL A 62 4.45 30.77 -13.90
N PRO A 63 5.63 31.19 -14.37
CA PRO A 63 5.72 32.26 -15.34
C PRO A 63 5.13 31.77 -16.66
N ASP A 64 3.89 32.16 -16.94
CA ASP A 64 3.25 31.98 -18.24
C ASP A 64 3.86 32.96 -19.25
N ALA A 65 4.83 32.48 -20.02
CA ALA A 65 5.25 33.11 -21.26
C ALA A 65 4.14 32.89 -22.31
N HIS A 66 3.15 33.78 -22.35
CA HIS A 66 2.18 33.86 -23.44
C HIS A 66 2.46 35.10 -24.30
N GLY A 67 3.44 34.98 -25.19
CA GLY A 67 3.53 35.78 -26.40
C GLY A 67 2.81 35.06 -27.53
N HIS A 68 1.64 35.57 -27.95
CA HIS A 68 0.96 35.08 -29.14
C HIS A 68 1.73 35.54 -30.39
N GLY A 69 2.33 34.58 -31.11
CA GLY A 69 2.93 34.79 -32.41
C GLY A 69 2.88 33.49 -33.21
N HIS A 70 2.00 33.42 -34.20
CA HIS A 70 1.91 32.31 -35.13
C HIS A 70 3.14 32.34 -36.07
N GLY A 71 3.98 31.31 -35.98
CA GLY A 71 5.06 31.02 -36.92
C GLY A 71 5.39 29.55 -36.81
N ALA A 72 5.17 28.81 -37.89
CA ALA A 72 5.47 27.39 -37.98
C ALA A 72 6.99 27.21 -37.99
N ASP A 73 7.52 26.39 -37.09
CA ASP A 73 8.83 25.73 -37.24
C ASP A 73 8.89 24.50 -36.32
N GLU A 74 9.02 23.34 -36.98
CA GLU A 74 9.83 22.18 -36.63
C GLU A 74 9.93 21.77 -35.14
N HIS A 75 9.23 20.70 -34.77
CA HIS A 75 9.41 20.01 -33.50
C HIS A 75 10.73 19.21 -33.50
N ASP A 76 11.84 19.88 -33.27
CA ASP A 76 13.05 19.23 -32.75
C ASP A 76 12.87 19.02 -31.25
N HIS A 77 12.55 17.78 -30.86
CA HIS A 77 12.62 17.36 -29.46
C HIS A 77 14.09 17.12 -29.11
N ASP A 78 14.89 18.19 -29.12
CA ASP A 78 16.17 18.22 -28.43
C ASP A 78 15.84 18.04 -26.95
N HIS A 79 16.02 16.81 -26.46
CA HIS A 79 16.14 16.53 -25.03
C HIS A 79 17.49 17.10 -24.55
N GLY A 80 17.61 18.43 -24.68
CA GLY A 80 18.70 19.23 -24.18
C GLY A 80 18.95 18.79 -22.75
N THR A 81 20.18 18.33 -22.56
CA THR A 81 20.74 17.76 -21.33
C THR A 81 20.14 18.49 -20.13
N THR A 82 19.09 17.88 -19.56
CA THR A 82 18.29 18.50 -18.50
C THR A 82 19.27 18.88 -17.42
N ALA A 83 19.46 20.19 -17.22
CA ALA A 83 20.28 20.74 -16.16
C ALA A 83 19.90 19.95 -14.91
N LYS A 84 20.85 19.15 -14.42
CA LYS A 84 20.61 18.15 -13.38
C LYS A 84 20.05 18.89 -12.18
N VAL A 85 18.73 18.79 -11.99
CA VAL A 85 18.07 19.40 -10.84
C VAL A 85 18.51 18.58 -9.63
N GLU A 86 19.51 19.07 -8.91
CA GLU A 86 20.14 18.33 -7.80
C GLU A 86 19.26 18.29 -6.55
N SER A 87 18.27 19.18 -6.47
CA SER A 87 17.33 19.28 -5.35
C SER A 87 15.96 19.79 -5.83
N LEU A 88 14.89 19.18 -5.31
CA LEU A 88 13.51 19.59 -5.55
C LEU A 88 12.97 20.22 -4.26
N GLU A 89 12.58 21.48 -4.33
CA GLU A 89 11.91 22.15 -3.23
C GLU A 89 10.40 21.88 -3.28
N LEU A 90 9.87 21.40 -2.16
CA LEU A 90 8.44 21.09 -2.02
C LEU A 90 7.80 21.98 -0.95
N PRO A 91 6.66 22.61 -1.24
CA PRO A 91 5.90 23.35 -0.23
C PRO A 91 5.36 22.40 0.85
N LEU A 92 5.12 22.95 2.04
CA LEU A 92 4.69 22.15 3.20
C LEU A 92 3.42 21.33 2.93
N GLN A 93 2.47 21.86 2.15
CA GLN A 93 1.26 21.12 1.77
C GLN A 93 1.57 19.93 0.86
N ALA A 94 2.46 20.09 -0.11
CA ALA A 94 2.89 18.99 -0.98
C ALA A 94 3.61 17.90 -0.17
N ARG A 95 4.50 18.28 0.76
CA ARG A 95 5.16 17.34 1.68
C ARG A 95 4.15 16.56 2.52
N ARG A 96 3.11 17.22 3.04
CA ARG A 96 2.05 16.58 3.82
C ARG A 96 1.20 15.62 2.98
N ASN A 97 0.85 16.01 1.75
CA ASN A 97 0.08 15.16 0.84
C ASN A 97 0.84 13.90 0.42
N LEU A 98 2.18 13.99 0.31
CA LEU A 98 3.06 12.89 -0.04
C LEU A 98 3.48 12.03 1.18
N GLY A 99 3.06 12.39 2.39
CA GLY A 99 3.46 11.69 3.62
C GLY A 99 4.94 11.86 3.98
N LEU A 100 5.61 12.90 3.48
CA LEU A 100 7.00 13.25 3.83
C LEU A 100 7.05 13.99 5.17
N THR A 101 6.50 13.36 6.21
CA THR A 101 6.47 13.85 7.59
C THR A 101 7.54 13.13 8.43
N ASP A 102 7.90 13.73 9.56
CA ASP A 102 8.94 13.21 10.47
C ASP A 102 8.60 11.81 11.04
N GLU A 103 7.33 11.40 10.97
CA GLU A 103 6.88 10.06 11.34
C GLU A 103 7.39 8.98 10.36
N PHE A 104 7.38 9.29 9.06
CA PHE A 104 7.75 8.34 8.00
C PHE A 104 9.18 8.52 7.49
N LEU A 105 9.75 9.72 7.66
CA LEU A 105 11.13 10.00 7.33
C LEU A 105 12.06 9.50 8.43
N LYS A 106 12.81 8.44 8.12
CA LYS A 106 13.83 7.89 9.03
C LYS A 106 15.23 8.26 8.54
N PRO A 107 16.15 8.61 9.45
CA PRO A 107 17.54 8.82 9.07
C PRO A 107 18.16 7.53 8.55
N VAL A 108 19.10 7.66 7.62
CA VAL A 108 19.84 6.52 7.07
C VAL A 108 20.74 5.96 8.19
N ALA A 109 20.56 4.69 8.51
CA ALA A 109 21.34 3.98 9.50
C ALA A 109 21.99 2.73 8.89
N LEU A 110 23.27 2.49 9.20
CA LEU A 110 23.95 1.27 8.78
C LEU A 110 23.39 0.09 9.59
N SER A 111 23.03 -0.99 8.89
CA SER A 111 22.56 -2.22 9.51
C SER A 111 23.12 -3.43 8.77
N THR A 112 23.19 -4.56 9.47
CA THR A 112 23.55 -5.83 8.83
C THR A 112 22.36 -6.33 8.02
N TYR A 113 22.47 -6.27 6.69
CA TYR A 113 21.49 -6.88 5.81
C TYR A 113 21.72 -8.39 5.72
N ARG A 114 20.68 -9.17 6.03
CA ARG A 114 20.69 -10.63 5.86
C ARG A 114 19.55 -11.02 4.94
N HIS A 115 19.89 -11.70 3.85
CA HIS A 115 18.93 -12.27 2.92
C HIS A 115 19.17 -13.77 2.81
N SER A 116 18.09 -14.54 2.91
CA SER A 116 18.13 -15.99 2.74
C SER A 116 17.48 -16.35 1.41
N ILE A 117 18.19 -17.12 0.60
CA ILE A 117 17.68 -17.64 -0.67
C ILE A 117 17.54 -19.15 -0.60
N THR A 118 16.53 -19.70 -1.29
CA THR A 118 16.37 -21.14 -1.46
C THR A 118 17.10 -21.58 -2.72
N VAL A 119 18.07 -22.49 -2.57
CA VAL A 119 18.85 -23.03 -3.69
C VAL A 119 18.43 -24.49 -3.92
N PRO A 120 17.89 -24.84 -5.10
CA PRO A 120 17.56 -26.23 -5.41
C PRO A 120 18.85 -27.06 -5.55
N ALA A 121 18.80 -28.32 -5.12
CA ALA A 121 19.92 -29.25 -5.22
C ALA A 121 19.44 -30.64 -5.65
N VAL A 122 20.32 -31.39 -6.30
CA VAL A 122 20.07 -32.76 -6.75
C VAL A 122 21.15 -33.69 -6.19
N VAL A 123 20.75 -34.88 -5.76
CA VAL A 123 21.69 -35.92 -5.30
C VAL A 123 22.27 -36.62 -6.52
N VAL A 124 23.59 -36.61 -6.63
CA VAL A 124 24.32 -37.31 -7.71
C VAL A 124 25.27 -38.36 -7.12
N ALA A 125 25.49 -39.44 -7.88
CA ALA A 125 26.46 -40.47 -7.54
C ALA A 125 27.88 -39.88 -7.45
N ARG A 126 28.70 -40.38 -6.51
CA ARG A 126 30.09 -39.94 -6.36
C ARG A 126 30.97 -40.73 -7.34
N PRO A 127 31.55 -40.09 -8.36
CA PRO A 127 32.39 -40.79 -9.35
C PRO A 127 33.53 -41.54 -8.67
N GLY A 128 33.76 -42.79 -9.09
CA GLY A 128 34.85 -43.63 -8.56
C GLY A 128 34.64 -44.19 -7.15
N ARG A 129 33.56 -43.83 -6.44
CA ARG A 129 33.18 -44.49 -5.17
C ARG A 129 31.88 -45.26 -5.27
N THR A 130 30.85 -44.70 -5.91
CA THR A 130 29.55 -45.36 -6.05
C THR A 130 29.35 -45.98 -7.43
N THR A 131 30.11 -45.54 -8.43
CA THR A 131 30.03 -46.04 -9.79
C THR A 131 31.44 -46.35 -10.28
N LEU A 132 31.73 -47.63 -10.49
CA LEU A 132 33.00 -48.15 -11.00
C LEU A 132 32.74 -48.89 -12.31
N LYS A 133 33.57 -48.64 -13.32
CA LYS A 133 33.60 -49.44 -14.54
C LYS A 133 34.62 -50.55 -14.35
N VAL A 134 34.16 -51.79 -14.37
CA VAL A 134 35.02 -52.98 -14.25
C VAL A 134 35.17 -53.60 -15.63
N SER A 135 36.41 -53.87 -16.05
CA SER A 135 36.75 -54.53 -17.31
C SER A 135 37.41 -55.88 -17.05
N THR A 136 37.33 -56.78 -18.03
CA THR A 136 38.00 -58.08 -17.99
C THR A 136 39.52 -57.88 -18.06
N PRO A 137 40.32 -58.54 -17.20
CA PRO A 137 41.77 -58.42 -17.23
C PRO A 137 42.40 -59.12 -18.45
N LEU A 138 41.70 -60.11 -19.03
CA LEU A 138 42.14 -60.92 -20.16
C LEU A 138 40.98 -61.16 -21.12
N THR A 139 41.27 -61.48 -22.38
CA THR A 139 40.27 -61.84 -23.39
C THR A 139 39.74 -63.26 -23.13
N GLY A 140 38.42 -63.43 -23.15
CA GLY A 140 37.75 -64.71 -22.92
C GLY A 140 36.26 -64.66 -23.31
N VAL A 141 35.55 -65.75 -23.02
CA VAL A 141 34.09 -65.85 -23.22
C VAL A 141 33.41 -65.80 -21.86
N ILE A 142 32.40 -64.93 -21.71
CA ILE A 142 31.59 -64.84 -20.49
C ILE A 142 30.57 -65.98 -20.52
N THR A 143 30.59 -66.83 -19.49
CA THR A 143 29.69 -67.95 -19.28
C THR A 143 28.45 -67.55 -18.48
N HIS A 144 28.62 -66.72 -17.44
CA HIS A 144 27.52 -66.25 -16.61
C HIS A 144 27.68 -64.78 -16.21
N VAL A 145 26.55 -64.09 -16.08
CA VAL A 145 26.44 -62.72 -15.54
C VAL A 145 25.60 -62.77 -14.28
N HIS A 146 26.19 -62.38 -13.14
CA HIS A 146 25.57 -62.48 -11.82
C HIS A 146 24.90 -61.19 -11.34
N ALA A 147 25.29 -60.03 -11.90
CA ALA A 147 24.75 -58.73 -11.52
C ALA A 147 23.97 -58.08 -12.68
N VAL A 148 22.83 -57.46 -12.36
CA VAL A 148 21.97 -56.81 -13.36
C VAL A 148 22.12 -55.28 -13.30
N THR A 149 21.81 -54.59 -14.40
CA THR A 149 21.88 -53.12 -14.43
C THR A 149 20.90 -52.50 -13.43
N GLY A 150 21.39 -51.59 -12.59
CA GLY A 150 20.58 -50.91 -11.56
C GLY A 150 20.60 -51.61 -10.20
N GLU A 151 21.20 -52.79 -10.10
CA GLU A 151 21.39 -53.49 -8.85
C GLU A 151 22.53 -52.87 -8.02
N ALA A 152 22.32 -52.75 -6.71
CA ALA A 152 23.35 -52.34 -5.78
C ALA A 152 24.11 -53.57 -5.25
N VAL A 153 25.40 -53.65 -5.57
CA VAL A 153 26.28 -54.77 -5.18
C VAL A 153 27.26 -54.37 -4.09
N GLN A 154 27.62 -55.31 -3.20
CA GLN A 154 28.66 -55.08 -2.20
C GLN A 154 30.06 -55.34 -2.79
N PRO A 155 31.11 -54.68 -2.28
CA PRO A 155 32.48 -55.01 -2.66
C PRO A 155 32.78 -56.51 -2.46
N GLY A 156 33.38 -57.14 -3.47
CA GLY A 156 33.70 -58.57 -3.45
C GLY A 156 32.61 -59.49 -4.02
N THR A 157 31.44 -58.96 -4.37
CA THR A 157 30.40 -59.73 -5.08
C THR A 157 30.89 -60.07 -6.50
N LEU A 158 30.70 -61.33 -6.93
CA LEU A 158 31.02 -61.77 -8.29
C LEU A 158 30.08 -61.10 -9.29
N LEU A 159 30.63 -60.50 -10.35
CA LEU A 159 29.84 -59.80 -11.37
C LEU A 159 29.58 -60.67 -12.61
N PHE A 160 30.61 -61.38 -13.06
CA PHE A 160 30.57 -62.27 -14.22
C PHE A 160 31.73 -63.27 -14.13
N GLU A 161 31.60 -64.38 -14.85
CA GLU A 161 32.63 -65.42 -15.05
C GLU A 161 32.67 -65.90 -16.49
#